data_AF-A0A847MLI8-F1
#
_entry.id   AF-A0A847MLI8-F1
#
_cell.length_a   1.000
_cell.length_b   1.000
_cell.length_c   1.000
_cell.angle_alpha   90.00
_cell.angle_beta   90.00
_cell.angle_gamma   90.00
#
_symmetry.space_group_name_H-M   'P 1'
#
loop_
_entity.id
_entity.type
_entity.pdbx_description
1 polymer ?
#
loop_
_entity_poly.entity_id
_entity_poly.type
_entity_poly.pdbx_seq_one_letter_code
_entity_poly.pdbx_strand_id
1 'polypeptide(L)'
;REEIDGKGHFYRQLRPFKEVVKAMLELKVLGYQVEILSSVGQLYPERVIEQKRAWLKEHVEGDIVANFVNKSAHKARYAHANALLLDDRAKSVDPFLKAGGKSIIFHGCKMNSSQDVIAVVSQVFEG
;
A
#
# COMPACT_ATOMS: atom_id res chain seq x y z
N ARG A 1 -12.04 19.19 -22.97
CA ARG A 1 -11.07 18.17 -22.49
C ARG A 1 -10.31 18.84 -21.36
N GLU A 2 -10.44 18.37 -20.13
CA GLU A 2 -9.57 18.86 -19.05
C GLU A 2 -8.15 18.36 -19.33
N GLU A 3 -7.18 19.27 -19.37
CA GLU A 3 -5.77 18.91 -19.46
C GLU A 3 -5.34 18.25 -18.15
N ILE A 4 -4.67 17.10 -18.25
CA ILE A 4 -3.93 16.51 -17.12
C ILE A 4 -2.63 17.30 -17.00
N ASP A 5 -2.72 18.49 -16.38
CA ASP A 5 -1.61 19.45 -16.24
C ASP A 5 -0.70 19.15 -15.02
N GLY A 6 -1.06 18.12 -14.25
CA GLY A 6 -0.34 17.71 -13.06
C GLY A 6 -0.37 18.71 -11.91
N LYS A 7 -1.25 19.73 -11.94
CA LYS A 7 -1.38 20.74 -10.88
C LYS A 7 -2.41 20.38 -9.80
N GLY A 8 -3.27 19.39 -10.06
CA GLY A 8 -4.24 18.90 -9.09
C GLY A 8 -3.61 18.16 -7.90
N HIS A 9 -4.31 18.15 -6.76
CA HIS A 9 -3.90 17.48 -5.52
C HIS A 9 -4.65 16.15 -5.26
N PHE A 10 -5.08 15.48 -6.34
CA PHE A 10 -5.95 14.30 -6.28
C PHE A 10 -5.51 13.26 -5.25
N TYR A 11 -4.23 12.87 -5.27
CA TYR A 11 -3.73 11.81 -4.36
C TYR A 11 -3.69 12.26 -2.90
N ARG A 12 -3.40 13.54 -2.65
CA ARG A 12 -3.36 14.11 -1.30
C ARG A 12 -4.77 14.26 -0.69
N GLN A 13 -5.80 14.39 -1.52
CA GLN A 13 -7.18 14.61 -1.06
C GLN A 13 -8.01 13.32 -0.90
N LEU A 14 -7.41 12.14 -1.13
CA LEU A 14 -8.10 10.87 -0.96
C LEU A 14 -8.48 10.65 0.50
N ARG A 15 -9.71 10.18 0.76
CA ARG A 15 -10.13 9.81 2.12
C ARG A 15 -9.41 8.52 2.55
N PRO A 16 -8.83 8.47 3.76
CA PRO A 16 -8.22 7.25 4.27
C PRO A 16 -9.25 6.18 4.60
N PHE A 17 -8.91 4.93 4.31
CA PHE A 17 -9.54 3.77 4.95
C PHE A 17 -8.99 3.68 6.38
N LYS A 18 -9.70 4.31 7.32
CA LYS A 18 -9.24 4.46 8.71
C LYS A 18 -8.88 3.12 9.36
N GLU A 19 -9.67 2.09 9.09
CA GLU A 19 -9.42 0.74 9.62
C GLU A 19 -8.11 0.14 9.10
N VAL A 20 -7.75 0.39 7.84
CA VAL A 20 -6.47 -0.06 7.27
C VAL A 20 -5.31 0.71 7.88
N VAL A 21 -5.44 2.03 8.04
CA VAL A 21 -4.40 2.85 8.69
C VAL A 21 -4.19 2.39 10.13
N LYS A 22 -5.26 2.17 10.88
CA LYS A 22 -5.19 1.67 12.26
C LYS A 22 -4.52 0.28 12.33
N ALA A 23 -4.91 -0.64 11.46
CA ALA A 23 -4.31 -1.97 11.38
C ALA A 23 -2.80 -1.92 11.09
N MET A 24 -2.35 -1.01 10.20
CA MET A 24 -0.92 -0.85 9.93
C MET A 24 -0.12 -0.49 11.19
N LEU A 25 -0.67 0.40 12.04
CA LEU A 25 -0.01 0.79 13.29
C LEU A 25 -0.03 -0.35 14.32
N GLU A 26 -1.15 -1.04 14.45
CA GLU A 26 -1.29 -2.19 15.36
C GLU A 26 -0.35 -3.35 14.95
N LEU A 27 -0.24 -3.65 13.65
CA LEU A 27 0.69 -4.65 13.14
C LEU A 27 2.15 -4.31 13.50
N LYS A 28 2.54 -3.03 13.43
CA LYS A 28 3.88 -2.61 13.88
C LYS A 28 4.10 -2.87 15.38
N VAL A 29 3.10 -2.62 16.22
CA VAL A 29 3.16 -2.92 17.67
C VAL A 29 3.26 -4.43 17.91
N LEU A 30 2.62 -5.25 17.09
CA LEU A 30 2.72 -6.71 17.11
C LEU A 30 4.06 -7.25 16.57
N GLY A 31 4.97 -6.38 16.13
CA GLY A 31 6.32 -6.76 15.68
C GLY A 31 6.45 -6.98 14.17
N TYR A 32 5.42 -6.71 13.38
CA TYR A 32 5.53 -6.78 11.92
C TYR A 32 6.24 -5.55 11.36
N GLN A 33 7.11 -5.76 10.37
CA GLN A 33 7.60 -4.67 9.53
C GLN A 33 6.51 -4.30 8.50
N VAL A 34 5.97 -3.08 8.61
CA VAL A 34 4.90 -2.58 7.75
C VAL A 34 5.40 -1.41 6.91
N GLU A 35 5.23 -1.52 5.60
CA GLU A 35 5.65 -0.50 4.62
C GLU A 35 4.55 -0.23 3.60
N ILE A 36 4.52 0.98 3.05
CA ILE A 36 3.67 1.33 1.91
C ILE A 36 4.44 1.06 0.63
N LEU A 37 3.90 0.22 -0.25
CA LEU A 37 4.47 -0.03 -1.58
C LEU A 37 3.47 0.41 -2.66
N SER A 38 3.73 1.54 -3.33
CA SER A 38 2.74 2.20 -4.20
C SER A 38 3.30 2.51 -5.59
N SER A 39 2.50 2.28 -6.64
CA SER A 39 2.88 2.66 -7.99
C SER A 39 2.54 4.12 -8.29
N VAL A 40 3.42 4.84 -8.99
CA VAL A 40 3.26 6.29 -9.29
C VAL A 40 2.99 6.60 -10.77
N GLY A 41 3.09 5.59 -11.65
CA GLY A 41 2.84 5.77 -13.06
C GLY A 41 3.97 6.53 -13.77
N GLN A 42 3.67 7.04 -14.97
CA GLN A 42 4.64 7.75 -15.83
C GLN A 42 4.37 9.26 -15.93
N LEU A 43 3.15 9.71 -15.62
CA LEU A 43 2.77 11.11 -15.71
C LEU A 43 3.11 11.81 -14.38
N TYR A 44 4.08 12.71 -14.42
CA TYR A 44 4.54 13.51 -13.28
C TYR A 44 4.85 12.70 -12.00
N PRO A 45 5.67 11.64 -12.07
CA PRO A 45 5.88 10.72 -10.95
C PRO A 45 6.37 11.42 -9.68
N GLU A 46 7.25 12.41 -9.79
CA GLU A 46 7.74 13.18 -8.63
C GLU A 46 6.60 13.91 -7.89
N ARG A 47 5.67 14.54 -8.63
CA ARG A 47 4.51 15.20 -8.02
C ARG A 47 3.55 14.21 -7.37
N VAL A 48 3.39 13.02 -7.96
CA VAL A 48 2.58 11.96 -7.37
C VAL A 48 3.24 11.45 -6.07
N ILE A 49 4.56 11.31 -6.05
CA ILE A 49 5.33 10.95 -4.85
C ILE A 49 5.15 11.99 -3.75
N GLU A 50 5.32 13.28 -4.08
CA GLU A 50 5.11 14.39 -3.14
C GLU A 50 3.71 14.37 -2.53
N GLN A 51 2.66 14.21 -3.35
CA GLN A 51 1.28 14.15 -2.87
C GLN A 51 1.03 12.94 -1.97
N LYS A 52 1.56 11.76 -2.32
CA LYS A 52 1.41 10.55 -1.50
C LYS A 52 2.18 10.65 -0.19
N ARG A 53 3.36 11.27 -0.19
CA ARG A 53 4.12 11.56 1.05
C ARG A 53 3.37 12.54 1.94
N ALA A 54 2.81 13.60 1.38
CA ALA A 54 1.97 14.55 2.11
C ALA A 54 0.73 13.86 2.72
N TRP A 55 0.06 13.00 1.94
CA TRP A 55 -1.07 12.20 2.42
C TRP A 55 -0.69 11.32 3.61
N LEU A 56 0.45 10.63 3.54
CA LEU A 56 0.93 9.80 4.64
C LEU A 56 1.21 10.64 5.90
N LYS A 57 1.86 11.80 5.75
CA LYS A 57 2.14 12.72 6.86
C LYS A 57 0.86 13.26 7.52
N GLU A 58 -0.22 13.42 6.76
CA GLU A 58 -1.49 13.96 7.25
C GLU A 58 -2.39 12.92 7.92
N HIS A 59 -2.28 11.66 7.52
CA HIS A 59 -3.24 10.62 7.89
C HIS A 59 -2.68 9.43 8.63
N VAL A 60 -1.36 9.24 8.63
CA VAL A 60 -0.69 8.12 9.31
C VAL A 60 0.21 8.67 10.40
N GLU A 61 -0.04 8.25 11.63
CA GLU A 61 0.78 8.63 12.78
C GLU A 61 2.09 7.83 12.80
N GLY A 62 3.20 8.51 13.09
CA GLY A 62 4.54 7.92 13.17
C GLY A 62 5.24 7.71 11.82
N ASP A 63 6.47 7.22 11.88
CA ASP A 63 7.27 7.01 10.69
C ASP A 63 6.85 5.73 9.95
N ILE A 64 6.43 5.89 8.70
CA ILE A 64 6.10 4.78 7.80
C ILE A 64 7.03 4.83 6.58
N VAL A 65 7.69 3.70 6.30
CA VAL A 65 8.50 3.57 5.10
C VAL A 65 7.57 3.50 3.89
N ALA A 66 7.82 4.35 2.89
CA ALA A 66 7.04 4.41 1.67
C ALA A 66 7.95 4.22 0.44
N ASN A 67 7.73 3.10 -0.25
CA ASN A 67 8.43 2.71 -1.45
C ASN A 67 7.56 3.00 -2.68
N PHE A 68 8.12 3.78 -3.61
CA PHE A 68 7.42 4.17 -4.84
C PHE A 68 8.04 3.46 -6.05
N VAL A 69 7.17 2.89 -6.90
CA VAL A 69 7.58 2.20 -8.13
C VAL A 69 6.85 2.74 -9.35
N ASN A 70 7.49 2.72 -10.52
CA ASN A 70 6.86 3.30 -11.72
C ASN A 70 5.68 2.44 -12.25
N LYS A 71 5.73 1.11 -12.07
CA LYS A 71 4.72 0.16 -12.56
C LYS A 71 4.28 -0.78 -11.45
N SER A 72 3.02 -1.20 -11.45
CA SER A 72 2.48 -2.17 -10.47
C SER A 72 3.27 -3.47 -10.42
N ALA A 73 3.68 -4.02 -11.57
CA ALA A 73 4.49 -5.23 -11.61
C ALA A 73 5.89 -5.06 -10.97
N HIS A 74 6.43 -3.84 -10.87
CA HIS A 74 7.74 -3.61 -10.24
C HIS A 74 7.70 -3.78 -8.72
N LYS A 75 6.51 -3.86 -8.11
CA LYS A 75 6.37 -4.23 -6.70
C LYS A 75 7.00 -5.60 -6.41
N ALA A 76 7.03 -6.50 -7.40
CA ALA A 76 7.66 -7.81 -7.30
C ALA A 76 9.15 -7.76 -6.90
N ARG A 77 9.84 -6.62 -7.05
CA ARG A 77 11.22 -6.44 -6.58
C ARG A 77 11.38 -6.46 -5.06
N TYR A 78 10.28 -6.27 -4.34
CA TYR A 78 10.23 -6.32 -2.87
C TYR A 78 9.76 -7.69 -2.37
N ALA A 79 9.51 -8.65 -3.27
CA ALA A 79 9.05 -9.97 -2.90
C ALA A 79 10.19 -10.80 -2.30
N HIS A 80 9.90 -11.46 -1.19
CA HIS A 80 10.74 -12.48 -0.57
C HIS A 80 9.84 -13.41 0.26
N ALA A 81 10.36 -14.57 0.69
CA ALA A 81 9.57 -15.63 1.35
C ALA A 81 8.77 -15.18 2.59
N ASN A 82 9.24 -14.11 3.25
CA ASN A 82 8.66 -13.53 4.46
C ASN A 82 7.90 -12.22 4.20
N ALA A 83 7.70 -11.81 2.94
CA ALA A 83 6.89 -10.65 2.59
C ALA A 83 5.46 -11.03 2.21
N LEU A 84 4.50 -10.19 2.60
CA LEU A 84 3.11 -10.23 2.16
C LEU A 84 2.74 -8.90 1.49
N LEU A 85 2.27 -8.97 0.24
CA LEU A 85 1.66 -7.84 -0.46
C LEU A 85 0.12 -7.89 -0.35
N LEU A 86 -0.47 -6.85 0.25
CA LEU A 86 -1.91 -6.57 0.16
C LEU A 86 -2.14 -5.50 -0.94
N ASP A 87 -2.81 -5.86 -2.04
CA ASP A 87 -3.05 -4.94 -3.16
C ASP A 87 -4.38 -5.24 -3.84
N ASP A 88 -5.08 -4.24 -4.34
CA ASP A 88 -6.40 -4.40 -4.96
C ASP A 88 -6.34 -4.95 -6.40
N ARG A 89 -5.14 -5.14 -6.96
CA ARG A 89 -4.97 -5.44 -8.39
C ARG A 89 -4.14 -6.69 -8.65
N ALA A 90 -4.69 -7.60 -9.44
CA ALA A 90 -3.99 -8.80 -9.94
C ALA A 90 -2.65 -8.48 -10.60
N LYS A 91 -2.58 -7.36 -11.36
CA LYS A 91 -1.33 -6.90 -11.99
C LYS A 91 -0.21 -6.51 -11.02
N SER A 92 -0.51 -6.39 -9.73
CA SER A 92 0.47 -6.22 -8.63
C SER A 92 0.69 -7.55 -7.92
N VAL A 93 -0.39 -8.25 -7.57
CA VAL A 93 -0.41 -9.50 -6.79
C VAL A 93 0.29 -10.64 -7.54
N ASP A 94 -0.11 -10.93 -8.78
CA ASP A 94 0.43 -12.10 -9.49
C ASP A 94 1.94 -12.01 -9.73
N PRO A 95 2.52 -10.86 -10.15
CA PRO A 95 3.97 -10.73 -10.25
C PRO A 95 4.69 -10.85 -8.90
N PHE A 96 4.08 -10.38 -7.81
CA PHE A 96 4.68 -10.46 -6.47
C PHE A 96 4.73 -11.90 -5.98
N LEU A 97 3.64 -12.66 -6.16
CA LEU A 97 3.60 -14.10 -5.87
C LEU A 97 4.65 -14.87 -6.68
N LYS A 98 4.71 -14.62 -8.00
CA LYS A 98 5.68 -15.27 -8.90
C LYS A 98 7.14 -14.97 -8.54
N ALA A 99 7.41 -13.84 -7.90
CA ALA A 99 8.74 -13.46 -7.43
C ALA A 99 9.11 -14.05 -6.06
N GLY A 100 8.29 -14.95 -5.50
CA GLY A 100 8.58 -15.69 -4.26
C GLY A 100 8.08 -15.01 -2.99
N GLY A 101 7.25 -13.98 -3.10
CA GLY A 101 6.52 -13.39 -1.98
C GLY A 101 5.14 -14.01 -1.78
N LYS A 102 4.50 -13.70 -0.67
CA LYS A 102 3.06 -13.95 -0.46
C LYS A 102 2.27 -12.72 -0.94
N SER A 103 1.05 -12.91 -1.43
CA SER A 103 0.23 -11.77 -1.87
C SER A 103 -1.26 -12.08 -1.87
N ILE A 104 -2.09 -11.09 -1.54
CA ILE A 104 -3.55 -11.21 -1.48
C ILE A 104 -4.21 -10.05 -2.23
N ILE A 105 -5.25 -10.36 -3.00
CA ILE A 105 -6.17 -9.34 -3.54
C ILE A 105 -6.95 -8.73 -2.38
N PHE A 106 -6.64 -7.48 -2.06
CA PHE A 106 -7.13 -6.80 -0.87
C PHE A 106 -7.85 -5.50 -1.23
N HIS A 107 -9.09 -5.35 -0.78
CA HIS A 107 -9.89 -4.15 -0.99
C HIS A 107 -10.14 -3.49 0.36
N GLY A 108 -9.36 -2.46 0.70
CA GLY A 108 -9.44 -1.79 2.00
C GLY A 108 -10.83 -1.22 2.33
N CYS A 109 -11.63 -0.87 1.32
CA CYS A 109 -13.01 -0.42 1.50
C CYS A 109 -13.97 -1.48 2.04
N LYS A 110 -13.59 -2.76 2.04
CA LYS A 110 -14.41 -3.88 2.53
C LYS A 110 -14.14 -4.21 4.00
N MET A 111 -13.18 -3.54 4.64
CA MET A 111 -12.81 -3.80 6.02
C MET A 111 -13.72 -2.98 6.94
N ASN A 112 -14.32 -3.65 7.93
CA ASN A 112 -15.17 -3.01 8.93
C ASN A 112 -14.38 -2.66 10.19
N SER A 113 -13.27 -3.35 10.41
CA SER A 113 -12.37 -3.10 11.54
C SER A 113 -10.90 -3.31 11.18
N SER A 114 -10.01 -2.68 11.94
CA SER A 114 -8.57 -2.98 11.94
C SER A 114 -8.26 -4.47 12.19
N GLN A 115 -9.06 -5.14 13.02
CA GLN A 115 -8.90 -6.56 13.33
C GLN A 115 -9.16 -7.46 12.12
N ASP A 116 -10.03 -7.05 11.19
CA ASP A 116 -10.26 -7.79 9.93
C ASP A 116 -8.98 -7.86 9.11
N VAL A 117 -8.21 -6.77 9.07
CA VAL A 117 -6.94 -6.69 8.35
C VAL A 117 -5.86 -7.51 9.05
N ILE A 118 -5.78 -7.41 10.38
CA ILE A 118 -4.82 -8.18 11.18
C ILE A 118 -5.06 -9.69 11.00
N ALA A 119 -6.32 -10.12 11.02
CA ALA A 119 -6.68 -11.52 10.81
C ALA A 119 -6.20 -12.04 9.45
N VAL A 120 -6.33 -11.24 8.38
CA VAL A 120 -5.79 -11.58 7.05
C VAL A 120 -4.27 -11.76 7.10
N VAL A 121 -3.55 -10.88 7.81
CA VAL A 121 -2.09 -10.96 7.92
C VAL A 121 -1.66 -12.18 8.73
N SER A 122 -2.24 -12.40 9.91
CA SER A 122 -1.93 -13.56 10.76
C SER A 122 -2.20 -14.88 10.05
N GLN A 123 -3.33 -15.02 9.35
CA GLN A 123 -3.67 -16.24 8.62
C GLN A 123 -2.59 -16.64 7.59
N VAL A 124 -1.87 -15.66 7.03
CA VAL A 124 -0.86 -15.89 5.99
C VAL A 124 0.51 -16.29 6.55
N PHE A 125 0.83 -15.83 7.77
CA PHE A 125 2.14 -16.06 8.38
C PHE A 125 2.13 -17.16 9.44
N GLU A 126 0.98 -17.41 10.08
CA GLU A 126 0.82 -18.38 11.16
C GLU A 126 0.14 -19.68 10.69
N GLY A 127 -0.47 -19.68 9.49
CA GLY A 127 -1.04 -20.86 8.83
C GLY A 127 -0.05 -21.54 7.90
#